data_AF-A0A6L9LEI5-F1
#
_entry.id   AF-A0A6L9LEI5-F1
#
_cell.length_a   1.000
_cell.length_b   1.000
_cell.length_c   1.000
_cell.angle_alpha   90.00
_cell.angle_beta   90.00
_cell.angle_gamma   90.00
#
_symmetry.space_group_name_H-M   'P 1'
#
loop_
_entity.id
_entity.type
_entity.pdbx_description
1 polymer ?
#
loop_
_entity_poly.entity_id
_entity_poly.type
_entity_poly.pdbx_seq_one_letter_code
_entity_poly.pdbx_strand_id
1 'polypeptide(L)' 'MLNQSLEEIYHQMCARRDAVVLHYLNNMTLKAADPIEYEKYRKEVRTINKRLRTIRECIPSNPILTA' A
#
# COMPACT_ATOMS: atom_id res chain seq x y z
N MET A 1 -7.29 15.15 -19.89
CA MET A 1 -6.96 15.04 -18.46
C MET A 1 -7.58 13.75 -17.96
N LEU A 2 -6.75 12.74 -17.62
CA LEU A 2 -7.26 11.48 -17.08
C LEU A 2 -7.51 11.69 -15.58
N ASN A 3 -8.75 12.05 -15.22
CA ASN A 3 -9.20 11.96 -13.85
C ASN A 3 -9.39 10.47 -13.53
N GLN A 4 -8.37 9.84 -12.93
CA GLN A 4 -8.50 8.49 -12.40
C GLN A 4 -9.55 8.47 -11.28
N SER A 5 -10.36 7.42 -11.22
CA SER A 5 -11.34 7.27 -10.15
C SER A 5 -10.64 6.94 -8.83
N LEU A 6 -11.28 7.28 -7.70
CA LEU A 6 -10.78 6.94 -6.36
C LEU A 6 -10.60 5.42 -6.18
N GLU A 7 -11.44 4.62 -6.83
CA GLU A 7 -11.34 3.16 -6.83
C GLU A 7 -10.12 2.67 -7.60
N GLU A 8 -9.83 3.24 -8.78
CA GLU A 8 -8.62 2.90 -9.55
C GLU A 8 -7.35 3.23 -8.77
N ILE A 9 -7.31 4.40 -8.13
CA ILE A 9 -6.20 4.80 -7.26
C ILE A 9 -6.06 3.82 -6.09
N TYR A 10 -7.16 3.44 -5.46
CA TYR A 10 -7.17 2.45 -4.38
C TYR A 10 -6.58 1.11 -4.83
N HIS A 11 -7.05 0.57 -5.97
CA HIS A 11 -6.57 -0.69 -6.51
C HIS A 11 -5.08 -0.64 -6.89
N GLN A 12 -4.61 0.43 -7.52
CA GLN A 12 -3.21 0.63 -7.84
C GLN A 12 -2.33 0.68 -6.58
N MET A 13 -2.81 1.34 -5.53
CA MET A 13 -2.10 1.41 -4.25
C MET A 13 -2.06 0.06 -3.53
N CYS A 14 -3.14 -0.73 -3.59
CA CYS A 14 -3.15 -2.10 -3.10
C CYS A 14 -2.12 -2.97 -3.84
N ALA A 15 -2.12 -2.93 -5.18
CA ALA A 15 -1.15 -3.67 -5.99
C ALA A 15 0.30 -3.28 -5.66
N ARG A 16 0.59 -1.99 -5.49
CA ARG A 16 1.91 -1.51 -5.09
C ARG A 16 2.32 -2.02 -3.71
N ARG A 17 1.41 -1.97 -2.72
CA ARG A 17 1.68 -2.52 -1.38
C ARG A 17 2.08 -3.99 -1.46
N ASP A 18 1.32 -4.77 -2.21
CA ASP A 18 1.49 -6.22 -2.29
C ASP A 18 2.82 -6.58 -2.97
N ALA A 19 3.20 -5.84 -4.03
CA ALA A 19 4.52 -5.97 -4.65
C ALA A 19 5.64 -5.67 -3.65
N VAL A 20 5.55 -4.59 -2.87
CA VAL A 20 6.61 -4.23 -1.91
C VAL A 20 6.73 -5.28 -0.79
N VAL A 21 5.60 -5.78 -0.30
CA VAL A 21 5.58 -6.82 0.73
C VAL A 21 6.20 -8.12 0.21
N LEU A 22 5.77 -8.57 -0.98
CA LEU A 22 6.21 -9.84 -1.56
C LEU A 22 7.70 -9.85 -1.88
N HIS A 23 8.20 -8.77 -2.50
CA HIS A 23 9.57 -8.75 -3.02
C HIS A 23 10.61 -8.32 -1.98
N TYR A 24 10.25 -7.44 -1.04
CA TYR A 24 11.24 -6.82 -0.16
C TYR A 24 11.04 -7.17 1.32
N LEU A 25 9.81 -7.12 1.84
CA LEU A 25 9.61 -7.36 3.28
C LEU A 25 9.65 -8.84 3.67
N ASN A 26 9.27 -9.74 2.76
CA ASN A 26 9.42 -11.18 2.97
C ASN A 26 10.86 -11.68 2.73
N ASN A 27 11.74 -10.82 2.20
CA ASN A 27 13.13 -11.17 1.92
C ASN A 27 14.00 -10.98 3.18
N MET A 28 14.13 -12.05 3.97
CA MET A 28 14.96 -12.06 5.17
C MET A 28 16.45 -11.80 4.87
N THR A 29 16.91 -12.11 3.67
CA THR A 29 18.28 -11.82 3.22
C THR A 29 18.49 -10.32 3.05
N LEU A 30 17.53 -9.60 2.46
CA LEU A 30 17.59 -8.14 2.34
C LEU A 30 17.63 -7.47 3.72
N LYS A 31 16.81 -7.95 4.67
CA LYS A 31 16.80 -7.42 6.04
C LYS A 31 18.17 -7.52 6.73
N ALA A 32 18.91 -8.58 6.47
CA ALA A 32 20.24 -8.80 7.03
C ALA A 32 21.35 -8.08 6.24
N ALA A 33 21.24 -8.05 4.91
CA ALA A 33 22.27 -7.49 4.03
C ALA A 33 22.20 -5.96 3.92
N ASP A 34 21.00 -5.38 3.88
CA ASP A 34 20.77 -3.94 3.82
C ASP A 34 19.57 -3.51 4.69
N PRO A 35 19.79 -3.29 6.00
CA PRO A 35 18.72 -2.89 6.92
C PRO A 35 18.20 -1.47 6.64
N ILE A 36 18.99 -0.60 6.01
CA ILE A 36 18.58 0.77 5.68
C ILE A 36 17.53 0.72 4.57
N GLU A 37 17.81 -0.04 3.51
CA GLU A 37 16.88 -0.22 2.40
C GLU A 37 15.64 -1.01 2.83
N TYR A 38 15.78 -2.03 3.67
CA TYR A 38 14.64 -2.71 4.28
C TYR A 38 13.71 -1.76 5.05
N GLU A 39 14.25 -0.84 5.86
CA GLU A 39 13.43 0.14 6.60
C GLU A 39 12.78 1.17 5.65
N LYS A 40 13.38 1.49 4.50
CA LYS A 40 12.72 2.31 3.46
C LYS A 40 11.44 1.63 2.95
N TYR A 41 11.51 0.36 2.56
CA TYR A 41 10.35 -0.40 2.10
C TYR A 41 9.29 -0.55 3.20
N ARG A 42 9.72 -0.73 4.46
CA ARG A 42 8.80 -0.76 5.59
C ARG A 42 8.05 0.56 5.78
N LYS A 43 8.74 1.70 5.66
CA LYS A 43 8.13 3.04 5.72
C LYS A 43 7.19 3.30 4.54
N GLU A 44 7.54 2.81 3.35
CA GLU A 44 6.69 2.89 2.17
C GLU A 44 5.37 2.15 2.40
N VAL A 45 5.41 0.88 2.84
CA VAL A 45 4.19 0.09 3.13
C VAL A 45 3.33 0.77 4.21
N ARG A 46 3.94 1.33 5.25
CA ARG A 46 3.20 2.12 6.26
C ARG A 46 2.50 3.34 5.66
N THR A 47 3.16 4.04 4.76
CA THR A 47 2.60 5.22 4.07
C THR A 47 1.45 4.82 3.16
N ILE A 48 1.62 3.74 2.39
CA ILE A 48 0.58 3.21 1.51
C ILE A 48 -0.63 2.77 2.35
N ASN A 49 -0.43 2.06 3.46
CA ASN A 49 -1.53 1.64 4.34
C ASN A 49 -2.31 2.82 4.93
N LYS A 50 -1.62 3.90 5.35
CA LYS A 50 -2.29 5.12 5.82
C LYS A 50 -3.17 5.73 4.73
N ARG A 51 -2.64 5.88 3.51
CA ARG A 51 -3.37 6.43 2.37
C ARG A 51 -4.54 5.55 1.95
N LEU A 52 -4.34 4.23 1.90
CA LEU A 52 -5.40 3.26 1.63
C LEU A 52 -6.54 3.38 2.64
N ARG A 53 -6.24 3.60 3.92
CA ARG A 53 -7.27 3.81 4.95
C ARG A 53 -8.10 5.07 4.66
N THR A 54 -7.45 6.19 4.40
CA THR A 54 -8.13 7.45 4.05
C THR A 54 -8.98 7.31 2.80
N ILE A 55 -8.44 6.72 1.73
CA ILE A 55 -9.18 6.52 0.48
C ILE A 55 -10.38 5.60 0.71
N ARG A 56 -10.19 4.52 1.47
CA ARG A 56 -11.24 3.57 1.82
C ARG A 56 -12.40 4.22 2.57
N GLU A 57 -12.12 5.21 3.43
CA GLU A 57 -13.14 6.01 4.12
C GLU A 57 -13.92 6.93 3.17
N CYS A 58 -13.36 7.26 2.01
CA CYS A 58 -13.98 8.10 0.99
C CYS A 58 -14.69 7.31 -0.13
N ILE A 59 -14.58 5.98 -0.17
CA ILE A 59 -15.20 5.14 -1.21
C ILE A 59 -16.61 4.73 -0.73
N PRO A 60 -17.70 5.20 -1.40
CA PRO A 60 -19.08 4.93 -0.98
C PRO A 60 -19.48 3.45 -1.08
N SER A 61 -18.82 2.70 -1.98
CA SER A 61 -19.02 1.28 -2.25
C SER A 61 -18.32 0.35 -1.24
N ASN A 62 -17.69 0.90 -0.18
CA ASN A 62 -16.97 0.10 0.80
C ASN A 62 -17.95 -0.61 1.75
N PRO A 63 -18.07 -1.95 1.71
CA PRO A 63 -19.09 -2.71 2.43
C PRO A 63 -18.96 -2.66 3.96
N ILE A 64 -17.86 -2.11 4.50
CA ILE A 64 -17.68 -1.89 5.94
C ILE A 64 -18.35 -0.60 6.42
N LEU A 65 -18.57 0.39 5.55
CA LEU A 65 -19.20 1.67 5.91
C LEU A 65 -20.71 1.68 5.69
N THR A 66 -21.26 0.67 5.01
CA THR A 66 -22.69 0.53 4.69
C THR A 66 -23.42 -0.45 5.62
N ALA A 67 -22.79 -0.87 6.72
CA ALA A 67 -23.38 -1.75 7.73
C ALA A 67 -23.92 -0.96 8.93
#